data_AF-A0A3P7QY99-F1
#
_entry.id   AF-A0A3P7QY99-F1
#
_cell.length_a   1.000
_cell.length_b   1.000
_cell.length_c   1.000
_cell.angle_alpha   90.00
_cell.angle_beta   90.00
_cell.angle_gamma   90.00
#
_symmetry.space_group_name_H-M   'P 1'
#
loop_
_entity.id
_entity.type
_entity.pdbx_description
1 polymer ?
#
loop_
_entity_poly.entity_id
_entity_poly.type
_entity_poly.pdbx_seq_one_letter_code
_entity_poly.pdbx_strand_id
1 'polypeptide(L)'
;MTQAVHLTRLMLYEDADSCMLRLIECFMEAAPQLLLQLYILLSQPAPDGVVRLCLINPFPFNPPISPPVIAQYVSCGTSWLSLAWCLTAYQSALRNSRVEKANLRFRGTVFYFLWKVGVLLSRLLALALLADAFRAIWFAV
;
A
#
# COMPACT_ATOMS: atom_id res chain seq x y z
N MET A 1 14.32 -32.04 24.36
CA MET A 1 14.02 -31.64 22.96
C MET A 1 12.63 -31.01 22.80
N THR A 2 11.61 -31.47 23.53
CA THR A 2 10.25 -30.89 23.52
C THR A 2 10.15 -29.45 24.06
N GLN A 3 10.96 -29.10 25.06
CA GLN A 3 10.96 -27.75 25.65
C GLN A 3 11.43 -26.66 24.67
N ALA A 4 12.42 -26.96 23.82
CA ALA A 4 12.93 -26.00 22.83
C ALA A 4 11.86 -25.68 21.77
N VAL A 5 11.12 -26.68 21.29
CA VAL A 5 10.04 -26.50 20.30
C VAL A 5 8.91 -25.64 20.87
N HIS A 6 8.57 -25.82 22.15
CA HIS A 6 7.54 -25.03 22.79
C HIS A 6 7.92 -23.54 22.87
N LEU A 7 9.18 -23.25 23.21
CA LEU A 7 9.72 -21.89 23.23
C LEU A 7 9.72 -21.25 21.82
N THR A 8 10.10 -22.00 20.78
CA THR A 8 10.07 -21.49 19.40
C THR A 8 8.65 -21.14 18.95
N ARG A 9 7.63 -21.93 19.37
CA ARG A 9 6.23 -21.60 19.08
C ARG A 9 5.79 -20.33 19.79
N LEU A 10 6.18 -20.13 21.04
CA LEU A 10 5.85 -18.92 21.79
C LEU A 10 6.46 -17.67 21.12
N MET A 11 7.73 -17.75 20.71
CA MET A 11 8.39 -16.67 19.96
C MET A 11 7.68 -16.36 18.63
N LEU A 12 7.26 -17.39 17.88
CA LEU A 12 6.51 -17.19 16.62
C LEU A 12 5.13 -16.53 16.85
N TYR A 13 4.45 -16.85 17.95
CA TYR A 13 3.16 -16.21 18.28
C TYR A 13 3.35 -14.75 18.67
N GLU A 14 4.41 -14.43 19.41
CA GLU A 14 4.77 -13.06 19.79
C GLU A 14 5.12 -12.22 18.55
N ASP A 15 5.92 -12.76 17.63
CA ASP A 15 6.23 -12.11 16.34
C ASP A 15 4.96 -11.87 15.50
N ALA A 16 4.03 -12.83 15.48
CA ALA A 16 2.78 -12.71 14.74
C ALA A 16 1.85 -11.64 15.33
N ASP A 17 1.77 -11.55 16.66
CA ASP A 17 0.96 -10.54 17.35
C ASP A 17 1.53 -9.13 17.15
N SER A 18 2.86 -8.98 17.24
CA SER A 18 3.56 -7.74 16.92
C SER A 18 3.33 -7.30 15.47
N CYS A 19 3.40 -8.24 14.51
CA CYS A 19 3.10 -7.96 13.10
C CYS A 19 1.65 -7.54 12.87
N MET A 20 0.69 -8.11 13.63
CA MET A 20 -0.72 -7.74 13.53
C MET A 20 -0.96 -6.30 14.00
N LEU A 21 -0.37 -5.91 15.14
CA LEU A 21 -0.50 -4.54 15.66
C LEU A 21 0.04 -3.52 14.66
N ARG A 22 1.22 -3.78 14.10
CA ARG A 22 1.85 -2.92 13.08
C ARG A 22 1.03 -2.83 11.80
N LEU A 23 0.39 -3.94 11.40
CA LEU A 23 -0.51 -3.97 10.25
C LEU A 23 -1.75 -3.10 10.49
N ILE A 24 -2.35 -3.19 11.68
CA ILE A 24 -3.55 -2.40 12.04
C ILE A 24 -3.20 -0.91 12.08
N GLU A 25 -2.10 -0.54 12.73
CA GLU A 25 -1.60 0.84 12.78
C GLU A 25 -1.37 1.39 11.36
N CYS A 26 -0.59 0.67 10.54
CA CYS A 26 -0.36 1.03 9.16
C CYS A 26 -1.67 1.15 8.36
N PHE A 27 -2.62 0.24 8.52
CA PHE A 27 -3.90 0.30 7.80
C PHE A 27 -4.76 1.48 8.25
N MET A 28 -4.86 1.72 9.56
CA MET A 28 -5.68 2.79 10.13
C MET A 28 -5.10 4.18 9.88
N GLU A 29 -3.79 4.32 9.74
CA GLU A 29 -3.14 5.60 9.45
C GLU A 29 -2.95 5.80 7.94
N ALA A 30 -2.25 4.87 7.28
CA ALA A 30 -1.82 5.07 5.90
C ALA A 30 -2.93 4.83 4.88
N ALA A 31 -3.94 3.98 5.12
CA ALA A 31 -5.04 3.82 4.16
C ALA A 31 -5.91 5.09 4.03
N PRO A 32 -6.39 5.72 5.12
CA PRO A 32 -7.13 6.97 4.99
C PRO A 32 -6.25 8.14 4.57
N GLN A 33 -4.99 8.21 5.03
CA GLN A 33 -4.05 9.26 4.60
C GLN A 33 -3.75 9.19 3.10
N LEU A 34 -3.52 7.99 2.57
CA LEU A 34 -3.33 7.77 1.13
C LEU A 34 -4.58 8.11 0.33
N LEU A 35 -5.77 7.73 0.81
CA LEU A 35 -7.04 8.07 0.18
C LEU A 35 -7.25 9.59 0.13
N LEU A 36 -6.94 10.30 1.22
CA LEU A 36 -7.04 11.74 1.30
C LEU A 36 -6.05 12.43 0.35
N GLN A 37 -4.80 11.97 0.31
CA GLN A 37 -3.78 12.52 -0.58
C GLN A 37 -4.13 12.29 -2.06
N LEU A 38 -4.70 11.11 -2.39
CA LEU A 38 -5.18 10.79 -3.73
C LEU A 38 -6.41 11.63 -4.11
N TYR A 39 -7.33 11.85 -3.16
CA TYR A 39 -8.50 12.71 -3.36
C TYR A 39 -8.11 14.17 -3.60
N ILE A 40 -7.20 14.73 -2.80
CA ILE A 40 -6.71 16.10 -3.01
C ILE A 40 -6.06 16.20 -4.39
N LEU A 41 -5.23 15.23 -4.78
CA LEU A 41 -4.61 15.19 -6.10
C LEU A 41 -5.62 15.17 -7.25
N LEU A 42 -6.73 14.45 -7.10
CA LEU A 42 -7.81 14.40 -8.11
C LEU A 42 -8.65 15.67 -8.15
N SER A 43 -8.81 16.33 -7.00
CA SER A 43 -9.81 17.38 -6.82
C SER A 43 -9.27 18.81 -6.89
N GLN A 44 -7.99 19.00 -7.25
CA GLN A 44 -7.46 20.32 -7.55
C GLN A 44 -7.72 20.69 -9.03
N PRO A 45 -8.56 21.70 -9.33
CA PRO A 45 -8.60 22.35 -10.62
C PRO A 45 -7.45 23.36 -10.69
N ALA A 46 -6.24 22.91 -11.08
CA ALA A 46 -5.11 23.81 -11.29
C ALA A 46 -4.54 23.64 -12.70
N PRO A 47 -4.11 24.74 -13.35
CA PRO A 47 -4.20 25.01 -14.80
C PRO A 47 -3.22 24.24 -15.69
N ASP A 48 -2.54 23.23 -15.16
CA ASP A 48 -1.44 22.58 -15.85
C ASP A 48 -1.76 21.08 -15.93
N GLY A 49 -2.21 20.62 -17.10
CA GLY A 49 -2.55 19.21 -17.37
C GLY A 49 -1.42 18.19 -17.14
N VAL A 50 -0.26 18.60 -16.63
CA VAL A 50 0.91 17.79 -16.25
C VAL A 50 0.57 16.74 -15.19
N VAL A 51 -0.28 17.05 -14.21
CA VAL A 51 -0.67 16.10 -13.15
C VAL A 51 -1.52 14.96 -13.73
N ARG A 52 -2.48 15.30 -14.59
CA ARG A 52 -3.33 14.32 -15.28
C ARG A 52 -2.56 13.51 -16.34
N LEU A 53 -1.55 14.12 -16.99
CA LEU A 53 -0.63 13.43 -17.91
C LEU A 53 0.28 12.42 -17.17
N CYS A 54 0.76 12.75 -15.95
CA CYS A 54 1.54 11.85 -15.09
C CYS A 54 0.73 10.65 -14.57
N LEU A 55 -0.59 10.78 -14.35
CA LEU A 55 -1.44 9.63 -14.02
C LEU A 55 -1.51 8.62 -15.17
N ILE A 56 -1.43 9.09 -16.41
CA ILE A 56 -1.44 8.24 -17.62
C ILE A 56 -0.02 7.74 -17.95
N ASN A 57 1.03 8.48 -17.56
CA ASN A 57 2.44 8.10 -17.67
C ASN A 57 3.16 8.25 -16.31
N PRO A 58 3.05 7.26 -15.40
CA PRO A 58 3.67 7.32 -14.08
C PRO A 58 5.21 7.29 -14.11
N PHE A 59 5.81 6.96 -15.26
CA PHE A 59 7.24 6.98 -15.52
C PHE A 59 7.56 7.82 -16.77
N PRO A 60 7.51 9.15 -16.71
CA PRO A 60 8.05 9.94 -17.81
C PRO A 60 9.58 9.83 -17.77
N PHE A 61 10.16 9.28 -18.84
CA PHE A 61 11.61 9.21 -19.05
C PHE A 61 12.27 10.61 -19.17
N ASN A 62 11.48 11.69 -19.15
CA ASN A 62 11.94 13.08 -19.10
C ASN A 62 10.95 13.98 -18.32
N PRO A 63 11.18 14.24 -17.02
CA PRO A 63 10.32 15.11 -16.21
C PRO A 63 10.68 16.60 -16.38
N PRO A 64 9.71 17.52 -16.50
CA PRO A 64 9.96 18.95 -16.33
C PRO A 64 10.38 19.22 -14.88
N ILE A 65 11.53 19.87 -14.71
CA ILE A 65 12.25 19.99 -13.45
C ILE A 65 11.48 20.90 -12.48
N SER A 66 10.58 20.34 -11.66
CA SER A 66 10.05 21.00 -10.45
C SER A 66 10.09 20.02 -9.25
N PRO A 67 10.89 20.31 -8.20
CA PRO A 67 11.15 19.37 -7.11
C PRO A 67 9.96 19.01 -6.18
N PRO A 68 8.93 19.86 -5.93
CA PRO A 68 7.94 19.56 -4.89
C PRO A 68 6.92 18.51 -5.32
N VAL A 69 6.63 18.38 -6.63
CA VAL A 69 5.60 17.46 -7.14
C VAL A 69 6.11 16.03 -7.15
N ILE A 70 7.36 15.82 -7.56
CA ILE A 70 8.01 14.50 -7.58
C ILE A 70 8.04 13.90 -6.17
N ALA A 71 8.37 14.72 -5.15
CA ALA A 71 8.40 14.27 -3.77
C ALA A 71 7.04 13.78 -3.27
N GLN A 72 5.94 14.42 -3.69
CA GLN A 72 4.58 14.02 -3.31
C GLN A 72 4.17 12.68 -3.92
N TYR A 73 4.48 12.46 -5.20
CA TYR A 73 4.22 11.18 -5.87
C TYR A 73 5.06 10.05 -5.29
N VAL A 74 6.35 10.30 -5.06
CA VAL A 74 7.24 9.31 -4.44
C VAL A 74 6.76 8.98 -3.03
N SER A 75 6.37 9.98 -2.23
CA SER A 75 5.82 9.76 -0.88
C SER A 75 4.51 8.97 -0.89
N CYS A 76 3.64 9.21 -1.86
CA CYS A 76 2.38 8.48 -2.04
C CYS A 76 2.64 7.02 -2.46
N GLY A 77 3.60 6.80 -3.36
CA GLY A 77 4.02 5.48 -3.79
C GLY A 77 4.69 4.67 -2.67
N THR A 78 5.57 5.30 -1.89
CA THR A 78 6.29 4.61 -0.80
C THR A 78 5.38 4.24 0.36
N SER A 79 4.41 5.08 0.74
CA SER A 79 3.43 4.75 1.79
C SER A 79 2.54 3.58 1.36
N TRP A 80 2.11 3.57 0.10
CA TRP A 80 1.33 2.47 -0.46
C TRP A 80 2.11 1.15 -0.57
N LEU A 81 3.39 1.21 -0.97
CA LEU A 81 4.28 0.05 -0.97
C LEU A 81 4.54 -0.47 0.45
N SER A 82 4.67 0.43 1.44
CA SER A 82 4.81 0.07 2.85
C SER A 82 3.58 -0.69 3.37
N LEU A 83 2.38 -0.21 3.08
CA LEU A 83 1.11 -0.91 3.39
C LEU A 83 1.08 -2.32 2.82
N ALA A 84 1.42 -2.47 1.54
CA ALA A 84 1.47 -3.78 0.90
C ALA A 84 2.56 -4.68 1.51
N TRP A 85 3.68 -4.11 1.95
CA TRP A 85 4.80 -4.84 2.53
C TRP A 85 4.41 -5.39 3.90
N CYS A 86 3.77 -4.58 4.74
CA CYS A 86 3.21 -5.01 6.01
C CYS A 86 2.18 -6.14 5.83
N LEU A 87 1.29 -6.03 4.83
CA LEU A 87 0.29 -7.07 4.55
C LEU A 87 0.91 -8.42 4.15
N THR A 88 1.94 -8.38 3.31
CA THR A 88 2.63 -9.61 2.89
C THR A 88 3.55 -10.19 3.95
N ALA A 89 4.19 -9.35 4.76
CA ALA A 89 4.95 -9.76 5.94
C ALA A 89 4.04 -10.49 6.95
N TYR A 90 2.85 -9.95 7.23
CA TYR A 90 1.86 -10.60 8.09
C TYR A 90 1.42 -11.97 7.56
N GLN A 91 1.10 -12.07 6.26
CA GLN A 91 0.72 -13.34 5.66
C GLN A 91 1.88 -14.35 5.63
N SER A 92 3.12 -13.86 5.53
CA SER A 92 4.33 -14.69 5.63
C SER A 92 4.55 -15.17 7.07
N ALA A 93 4.33 -14.32 8.08
CA ALA A 93 4.40 -14.68 9.50
C ALA A 93 3.37 -15.75 9.88
N LEU A 94 2.12 -15.60 9.43
CA LEU A 94 1.08 -16.63 9.59
C LEU A 94 1.47 -17.96 8.94
N ARG A 95 2.12 -17.89 7.78
CA ARG A 95 2.54 -19.09 7.06
C ARG A 95 3.76 -19.75 7.71
N ASN A 96 4.65 -18.97 8.31
CA ASN A 96 5.83 -19.45 9.03
C ASN A 96 5.48 -20.18 10.35
N SER A 97 4.27 -19.94 10.89
CA SER A 97 3.74 -20.72 12.03
C SER A 97 3.43 -22.18 11.68
N ARG A 98 3.27 -22.53 10.39
CA ARG A 98 3.05 -23.90 9.93
C ARG A 98 4.39 -24.58 9.65
N VAL A 99 4.86 -25.33 10.66
CA VAL A 99 6.13 -26.10 10.73
C VAL A 99 6.40 -26.98 9.50
N GLU A 100 5.37 -27.38 8.75
CA GLU A 100 5.45 -28.40 7.70
C GLU A 100 5.76 -27.87 6.29
N LYS A 101 5.92 -26.54 6.09
CA LYS A 101 6.05 -25.98 4.72
C LYS A 101 6.97 -24.76 4.58
N ALA A 102 8.19 -24.85 5.11
CA ALA A 102 9.23 -23.82 4.98
C ALA A 102 10.07 -24.01 3.71
N ASN A 103 9.56 -23.52 2.57
CA ASN A 103 10.36 -23.04 1.43
C ASN A 103 9.45 -22.34 0.42
N LEU A 104 9.22 -21.04 0.60
CA LEU A 104 8.72 -20.17 -0.46
C LEU A 104 9.91 -19.60 -1.22
N ARG A 105 9.97 -19.92 -2.50
CA ARG A 105 10.94 -19.34 -3.44
C ARG A 105 10.72 -17.83 -3.48
N PHE A 106 11.78 -17.04 -3.22
CA PHE A 106 11.76 -15.57 -3.17
C PHE A 106 10.99 -14.92 -4.34
N ARG A 107 11.13 -15.47 -5.56
CA ARG A 107 10.38 -15.02 -6.76
C ARG A 107 8.86 -15.13 -6.62
N GLY A 108 8.34 -16.13 -5.93
CA GLY A 108 6.90 -16.32 -5.71
C GLY A 108 6.33 -15.31 -4.72
N THR A 109 7.09 -14.95 -3.69
CA THR A 109 6.72 -13.91 -2.73
C THR A 109 6.61 -12.55 -3.39
N VAL A 110 7.56 -12.20 -4.27
CA VAL A 110 7.54 -10.94 -5.03
C VAL A 110 6.33 -10.87 -5.96
N PHE A 111 6.01 -11.95 -6.70
CA PHE A 111 4.87 -11.97 -7.60
C PHE A 111 3.53 -11.88 -6.85
N TYR A 112 3.42 -12.55 -5.69
CA TYR A 112 2.26 -12.47 -4.81
C TYR A 112 2.11 -11.07 -4.18
N PHE A 113 3.21 -10.44 -3.79
CA PHE A 113 3.25 -9.06 -3.33
C PHE A 113 2.77 -8.09 -4.43
N LEU A 114 3.31 -8.21 -5.63
CA LEU A 114 2.97 -7.32 -6.76
C LEU A 114 1.48 -7.46 -7.16
N TRP A 115 0.94 -8.67 -7.08
CA TRP A 115 -0.49 -8.92 -7.26
C TRP A 115 -1.34 -8.24 -6.18
N LYS A 116 -0.93 -8.34 -4.92
CA LYS A 116 -1.64 -7.71 -3.79
C LYS A 116 -1.60 -6.19 -3.85
N VAL A 117 -0.46 -5.63 -4.22
CA VAL A 117 -0.30 -4.22 -4.56
C VAL A 117 -1.36 -3.85 -5.60
N GLY A 118 -1.39 -4.47 -6.78
CA GLY A 118 -2.35 -4.15 -7.84
C GLY A 118 -3.83 -4.17 -7.41
N VAL A 119 -4.25 -5.16 -6.62
CA VAL A 119 -5.63 -5.27 -6.11
C VAL A 119 -5.95 -4.20 -5.05
N LEU A 120 -4.97 -3.79 -4.24
CA LEU A 120 -5.12 -2.67 -3.29
C LEU A 120 -5.23 -1.34 -4.04
N LEU A 121 -4.43 -1.12 -5.10
CA LEU A 121 -4.48 0.13 -5.87
C LEU A 121 -5.86 0.37 -6.46
N SER A 122 -6.44 -0.65 -7.11
CA SER A 122 -7.70 -0.51 -7.83
C SER A 122 -8.84 -0.12 -6.90
N ARG A 123 -8.82 -0.61 -5.65
CA ARG A 123 -9.80 -0.25 -4.61
C ARG A 123 -9.64 1.21 -4.16
N LEU A 124 -8.41 1.62 -3.86
CA LEU A 124 -8.13 2.99 -3.41
C LEU A 124 -8.45 4.01 -4.51
N LEU A 125 -8.13 3.68 -5.76
CA LEU A 125 -8.39 4.52 -6.92
C LEU A 125 -9.90 4.59 -7.22
N ALA A 126 -10.64 3.49 -7.10
CA ALA A 126 -12.10 3.50 -7.20
C ALA A 126 -12.76 4.36 -6.12
N LEU A 127 -12.31 4.27 -4.86
CA LEU A 127 -12.84 5.09 -3.77
C LEU A 127 -12.52 6.59 -3.96
N ALA A 128 -11.33 6.92 -4.47
CA ALA A 128 -10.95 8.29 -4.74
C ALA A 128 -11.73 8.90 -5.92
N LEU A 129 -11.95 8.14 -7.00
CA LEU A 129 -12.80 8.54 -8.12
C LEU A 129 -14.27 8.70 -7.70
N LEU A 130 -14.77 7.82 -6.83
CA LEU A 130 -16.12 7.95 -6.28
C LEU A 130 -16.26 9.23 -5.46
N ALA A 131 -15.27 9.54 -4.60
CA ALA A 131 -15.26 10.76 -3.80
C ALA A 131 -15.24 12.03 -4.68
N ASP A 132 -14.49 12.01 -5.78
CA ASP A 132 -14.48 13.13 -6.74
C ASP A 132 -15.81 13.28 -7.48
N ALA A 133 -16.44 12.17 -7.91
CA ALA A 133 -17.76 12.19 -8.53
C ALA A 133 -18.83 12.77 -7.58
N PHE A 134 -18.81 12.40 -6.30
CA PHE A 134 -19.71 12.98 -5.29
C PHE A 134 -19.50 14.48 -5.11
N ARG A 135 -18.25 14.96 -5.14
CA ARG A 135 -17.95 16.40 -5.12
C ARG A 135 -18.56 17.10 -6.33
N ALA A 136 -18.29 16.59 -7.54
CA ALA A 136 -18.80 17.19 -8.77
C ALA A 136 -20.34 17.27 -8.81
N ILE A 137 -21.03 16.25 -8.29
CA ILE A 137 -22.49 16.21 -8.21
C ILE A 137 -23.03 17.20 -7.17
N TRP A 138 -22.38 17.33 -6.00
CA TRP A 138 -22.82 18.23 -4.93
C TRP A 138 -22.62 19.71 -5.26
N PHE A 139 -21.52 20.07 -5.94
CA PHE A 139 -21.24 21.46 -6.33
C PHE A 139 -21.89 21.89 -7.66
N ALA A 140 -22.54 20.97 -8.38
CA ALA A 140 -23.27 21.27 -9.62
C ALA A 140 -24.78 21.56 -9.41
N VAL A 141 -25.29 21.39 -8.19
CA VAL A 141 -26.64 21.80 -7.74
C VAL A 141 -26.52 23.10 -6.94
#